data_AF-A0A936WT46-F1
#
_entry.id   AF-A0A936WT46-F1
#
_cell.length_a   1.000
_cell.length_b   1.000
_cell.length_c   1.000
_cell.angle_alpha   90.00
_cell.angle_beta   90.00
_cell.angle_gamma   90.00
#
_symmetry.space_group_name_H-M   'P 1'
#
loop_
_entity.id
_entity.type
_entity.pdbx_description
1 polymer ?
#
loop_
_entity_poly.entity_id
_entity_poly.type
_entity_poly.pdbx_seq_one_letter_code
_entity_poly.pdbx_strand_id
1 'polypeptide(L)'
;MQIDARGILWLASFDKGLISFNPSTNTFKSFRHSKTDSTSLMNDTLSAVFIDRDGGIWIGSYQGIEKLDPATGKFTHYRLDIKQNIPQQNTPLFQITEDKSGKSLAGLW
;
A
#
# COMPACT_ATOMS: atom_id res chain seq x y z
N MET A 1 -8.12 1.56 -5.68
CA MET A 1 -8.48 0.14 -5.94
C MET A 1 -7.70 -0.34 -7.15
N GLN A 2 -7.24 -1.59 -7.15
CA GLN A 2 -6.52 -2.25 -8.25
C GLN A 2 -6.98 -3.70 -8.38
N ILE A 3 -6.76 -4.33 -9.53
CA ILE A 3 -7.01 -5.76 -9.75
C ILE A 3 -5.69 -6.41 -10.16
N ASP A 4 -5.30 -7.50 -9.50
CA ASP A 4 -4.08 -8.23 -9.84
C ASP A 4 -4.29 -9.19 -11.03
N ALA A 5 -3.20 -9.77 -11.55
CA ALA A 5 -3.25 -10.70 -12.68
C ALA A 5 -4.04 -12.00 -12.39
N ARG A 6 -4.34 -12.29 -11.12
CA ARG A 6 -5.16 -13.44 -10.69
C ARG A 6 -6.64 -13.07 -10.55
N GLY A 7 -7.01 -11.82 -10.82
CA GLY A 7 -8.38 -11.31 -10.66
C GLY A 7 -8.75 -10.97 -9.21
N ILE A 8 -7.78 -10.86 -8.30
CA ILE A 8 -8.03 -10.42 -6.92
C ILE A 8 -8.15 -8.91 -6.90
N LEU A 9 -9.24 -8.41 -6.31
CA LEU A 9 -9.45 -6.98 -6.12
C LEU A 9 -8.73 -6.53 -4.84
N TRP A 10 -7.97 -5.45 -4.93
CA TRP A 10 -7.25 -4.84 -3.84
C TRP A 10 -7.75 -3.41 -3.59
N LEU A 11 -8.13 -3.13 -2.36
CA LEU A 11 -8.71 -1.85 -1.92
C LEU A 11 -7.93 -1.29 -0.74
N ALA A 12 -7.25 -0.17 -0.97
CA ALA A 12 -6.80 0.71 0.11
C ALA A 12 -8.03 1.48 0.65
N SER A 13 -8.18 1.51 1.97
CA SER A 13 -9.26 2.20 2.65
C SER A 13 -8.72 3.20 3.68
N PHE A 14 -9.54 4.22 3.99
CA PHE A 14 -9.16 5.29 4.91
C PHE A 14 -9.17 4.89 6.39
N ASP A 15 -9.91 3.84 6.77
CA ASP A 15 -10.08 3.42 8.16
C ASP A 15 -10.01 1.89 8.36
N LYS A 16 -10.09 1.10 7.29
CA LYS A 16 -10.16 -0.37 7.30
C LYS A 16 -8.90 -1.07 6.77
N GLY A 17 -7.80 -0.33 6.59
CA GLY A 17 -6.54 -0.88 6.10
C GLY A 17 -6.66 -1.37 4.66
N LEU A 18 -5.97 -2.45 4.34
CA LEU A 18 -6.00 -3.07 3.02
C LEU A 18 -7.02 -4.20 3.00
N ILE A 19 -7.92 -4.19 2.02
CA ILE A 19 -8.90 -5.26 1.81
C ILE A 19 -8.57 -5.92 0.47
N SER A 20 -8.53 -7.26 0.49
CA SER A 20 -8.51 -8.08 -0.73
C SER A 20 -9.82 -8.83 -0.86
N PHE A 21 -10.31 -8.96 -2.09
CA PHE A 21 -11.49 -9.74 -2.42
C PHE A 21 -11.17 -10.70 -3.55
N ASN A 22 -11.45 -11.98 -3.33
CA ASN A 22 -11.36 -13.01 -4.36
C ASN A 22 -12.77 -13.32 -4.89
N PRO A 23 -13.11 -12.93 -6.13
CA PRO A 23 -14.41 -13.20 -6.72
C PRO A 23 -14.69 -14.69 -6.95
N SER A 24 -13.66 -15.50 -7.21
CA SER A 24 -13.84 -16.92 -7.54
C SER A 24 -14.28 -17.74 -6.33
N THR A 25 -13.86 -17.33 -5.13
CA THR A 25 -14.19 -17.98 -3.86
C THR A 25 -15.19 -17.17 -3.02
N ASN A 26 -15.55 -15.96 -3.46
CA ASN A 26 -16.36 -15.00 -2.71
C ASN A 26 -15.81 -14.72 -1.30
N THR A 27 -14.49 -14.57 -1.16
CA THR A 27 -13.83 -14.37 0.13
C THR A 27 -13.17 -13.01 0.24
N PHE A 28 -13.30 -12.39 1.40
CA PHE A 28 -12.59 -11.16 1.76
C PHE A 28 -11.47 -11.46 2.76
N LYS A 29 -10.35 -10.77 2.63
CA LYS A 29 -9.28 -10.76 3.63
C LYS A 29 -8.86 -9.32 3.90
N SER A 30 -8.84 -8.95 5.18
CA SER A 30 -8.39 -7.63 5.65
C SER A 30 -7.00 -7.74 6.27
N PHE A 31 -6.17 -6.77 5.94
CA PHE A 31 -4.87 -6.54 6.57
C PHE A 31 -4.97 -5.23 7.35
N ARG A 32 -4.49 -5.27 8.59
CA ARG A 32 -4.67 -4.21 9.59
C ARG A 32 -3.37 -3.91 10.28
N HIS A 33 -3.26 -2.72 10.84
CA HIS A 33 -2.20 -2.39 11.78
C HIS A 33 -2.37 -3.19 13.07
N SER A 34 -1.26 -3.73 13.58
CA SER A 34 -1.16 -4.37 14.88
C SER A 34 0.00 -3.78 15.68
N LYS A 35 -0.29 -3.33 16.90
CA LYS A 35 0.74 -2.80 17.82
C LYS A 35 1.73 -3.87 18.28
N THR A 36 1.38 -5.15 18.16
CA THR A 36 2.20 -6.27 18.64
C THR A 36 2.91 -7.01 17.50
N ASP A 37 2.66 -6.66 16.24
CA ASP A 37 3.29 -7.26 15.07
C ASP A 37 3.89 -6.16 14.19
N SER A 38 5.22 -6.03 14.24
CA SER A 38 5.96 -5.05 13.44
C SER A 38 5.92 -5.32 11.94
N THR A 39 5.47 -6.51 11.52
CA THR A 39 5.31 -6.91 10.11
C THR A 39 3.87 -6.76 9.61
N SER A 40 2.96 -6.24 10.45
CA SER A 40 1.64 -5.77 10.03
C SER A 40 1.70 -4.40 9.35
N LEU A 41 0.57 -3.88 8.84
CA LEU A 41 0.52 -2.53 8.28
C LEU A 41 1.04 -1.47 9.26
N MET A 42 1.70 -0.43 8.77
CA MET A 42 2.17 0.70 9.58
C MET A 42 0.99 1.49 10.16
N ASN A 43 -0.10 1.65 9.39
CA ASN A 43 -1.34 2.25 9.84
C ASN A 43 -2.53 1.74 9.02
N ASP A 44 -3.73 2.05 9.48
CA ASP A 44 -4.98 1.62 8.85
C ASP A 44 -5.54 2.62 7.83
N THR A 45 -4.90 3.78 7.66
CA THR A 45 -5.34 4.87 6.80
C THR A 45 -4.50 4.91 5.54
N LEU A 46 -4.96 4.16 4.54
CA LEU A 46 -4.25 3.97 3.29
C LEU A 46 -4.78 4.93 2.22
N SER A 47 -3.86 5.55 1.50
CA SER A 47 -4.17 6.51 0.42
C SER A 47 -4.16 5.86 -0.96
N ALA A 48 -3.35 4.82 -1.15
CA ALA A 48 -3.16 4.19 -2.45
C ALA A 48 -2.83 2.70 -2.32
N VAL A 49 -3.19 1.96 -3.37
CA VAL A 49 -2.70 0.62 -3.65
C VAL A 49 -2.23 0.59 -5.10
N PHE A 50 -1.07 0.01 -5.34
CA PHE A 50 -0.45 -0.13 -6.65
C PHE A 50 0.06 -1.57 -6.81
N ILE A 51 -0.06 -2.11 -8.02
CA ILE A 51 0.40 -3.46 -8.33
C ILE A 51 1.44 -3.31 -9.43
N ASP A 52 2.68 -3.72 -9.13
CA ASP A 52 3.77 -3.68 -10.12
C ASP A 52 3.64 -4.83 -11.13
N ARG A 53 4.44 -4.78 -12.20
CA ARG A 53 4.40 -5.79 -13.28
C ARG A 53 4.77 -7.19 -12.82
N ASP A 54 5.56 -7.30 -11.76
CA ASP A 54 5.96 -8.57 -11.16
C ASP A 54 4.90 -9.10 -10.17
N GLY A 55 3.77 -8.40 -10.02
CA GLY A 55 2.68 -8.76 -9.13
C GLY A 55 2.90 -8.34 -7.67
N GLY A 56 3.90 -7.51 -7.40
CA GLY A 56 4.15 -6.92 -6.09
C GLY A 56 3.08 -5.90 -5.73
N ILE A 57 2.56 -5.99 -4.51
CA ILE A 57 1.48 -5.13 -4.02
C ILE A 57 2.10 -4.05 -3.11
N TRP A 58 1.98 -2.82 -3.55
CA TRP A 58 2.51 -1.63 -2.88
C TRP A 58 1.37 -0.81 -2.30
N ILE A 59 1.57 -0.35 -1.07
CA ILE A 59 0.60 0.41 -0.29
C ILE A 59 1.22 1.76 0.02
N GLY A 60 0.49 2.84 -0.28
CA GLY A 60 0.87 4.20 0.08
C GLY A 60 0.05 4.68 1.26
N SER A 61 0.71 5.17 2.31
CA SER A 61 0.09 5.91 3.41
C SER A 61 0.81 7.24 3.62
N TYR A 62 0.24 8.09 4.48
CA TYR A 62 0.88 9.36 4.87
C TYR A 62 2.21 9.17 5.62
N GLN A 63 2.50 7.95 6.09
CA GLN A 63 3.74 7.62 6.80
C GLN A 63 4.83 7.04 5.88
N GLY A 64 4.51 6.76 4.62
CA GLY A 64 5.44 6.18 3.66
C GLY A 64 4.81 5.07 2.82
N ILE A 65 5.66 4.19 2.31
CA ILE A 65 5.31 3.12 1.38
C ILE A 65 5.56 1.77 2.05
N GLU A 66 4.68 0.81 1.81
CA GLU A 66 4.79 -0.55 2.34
C GLU A 66 4.61 -1.56 1.20
N LYS A 67 5.39 -2.64 1.19
CA LYS A 67 5.23 -3.75 0.23
C LYS A 67 4.66 -4.97 0.95
N LEU A 68 3.56 -5.50 0.45
CA LEU A 68 2.98 -6.76 0.92
C LEU A 68 3.66 -7.95 0.23
N ASP A 69 4.11 -8.91 1.02
CA ASP A 69 4.37 -10.26 0.57
C ASP A 69 3.06 -11.08 0.62
N PRO A 70 2.46 -11.42 -0.53
CA PRO A 70 1.18 -12.12 -0.56
C PRO A 70 1.28 -13.57 -0.05
N ALA A 71 2.48 -14.18 -0.04
CA ALA A 71 2.67 -15.55 0.45
C ALA A 71 2.58 -15.62 1.98
N THR A 72 3.17 -14.63 2.66
CA THR A 72 3.21 -14.60 4.13
C THR A 72 2.17 -13.66 4.75
N GLY A 73 1.63 -12.73 3.98
CA GLY A 73 0.74 -11.68 4.47
C GLY A 73 1.46 -10.57 5.24
N LYS A 74 2.80 -10.52 5.17
CA LYS A 74 3.64 -9.57 5.91
C LYS A 74 4.01 -8.36 5.07
N PHE A 75 4.28 -7.25 5.75
CA PHE A 75 4.64 -5.98 5.16
C PHE A 75 6.10 -5.63 5.41
N THR A 76 6.75 -5.14 4.36
CA THR A 76 8.06 -4.48 4.45
C THR A 76 7.87 -2.98 4.37
N HIS A 77 8.41 -2.25 5.35
CA HIS A 77 8.14 -0.83 5.57
C HIS A 77 9.25 0.07 5.01
N TYR A 78 8.89 0.98 4.11
CA TYR A 78 9.77 2.01 3.54
C TYR A 78 9.30 3.38 4.04
N ARG A 79 9.80 3.76 5.22
CA ARG A 79 9.48 5.06 5.83
C ARG A 79 10.11 6.19 5.03
N LEU A 80 9.35 7.25 4.83
CA LEU A 80 9.89 8.51 4.35
C LEU A 80 10.69 9.15 5.49
N ASP A 81 12.01 9.29 5.33
CA ASP A 81 12.84 10.04 6.28
C ASP A 81 12.69 11.54 5.97
N ILE A 82 11.53 12.10 6.32
CA ILE A 82 11.23 13.54 6.22
C ILE A 82 11.97 14.31 7.30
N LYS A 83 13.31 14.33 7.23
CA LYS A 83 14.16 15.26 7.97
C LYS A 83 14.36 16.60 7.26
N GLN A 84 13.63 16.88 6.17
CA GLN A 84 13.66 18.19 5.51
C GLN A 84 12.26 18.81 5.42
N ASN A 85 11.92 19.56 6.46
CA ASN A 85 11.19 20.83 6.43
C ASN A 85 10.14 21.03 5.31
N ILE A 86 9.03 20.27 5.32
CA ILE A 86 7.82 20.64 4.54
C ILE A 86 6.81 21.28 5.50
N PRO A 87 6.30 22.50 5.22
CA PRO A 87 5.27 23.16 6.03
C PRO A 87 4.01 22.29 6.15
N GLN A 88 3.44 22.23 7.36
CA GLN A 88 2.21 21.52 7.69
C GLN A 88 0.95 22.12 7.04
N GLN A 89 0.90 22.31 5.72
CA GLN A 89 -0.34 22.62 5.03
C GLN A 89 -0.30 21.98 3.64
N ASN A 90 -0.97 20.83 3.52
CA ASN A 90 -1.48 20.16 2.33
C ASN A 90 -1.24 18.65 2.44
N THR A 91 -2.32 17.89 2.50
CA THR A 91 -2.30 16.43 2.43
C THR A 91 -1.69 16.03 1.08
N PRO A 92 -0.54 15.34 1.02
CA PRO A 92 -0.03 14.95 -0.28
C PRO A 92 -0.87 13.80 -0.84
N LEU A 93 -1.46 14.02 -2.01
CA LEU A 93 -1.98 12.95 -2.85
C LEU A 93 -0.76 12.14 -3.33
N PHE A 94 -0.51 10.97 -2.75
CA PHE A 94 0.57 10.11 -3.21
C PHE A 94 0.18 9.44 -4.53
N GLN A 95 0.93 9.70 -5.59
CA GLN A 95 0.86 8.91 -6.81
C GLN A 95 2.03 7.94 -6.84
N ILE A 96 1.73 6.64 -6.84
CA ILE A 96 2.72 5.59 -7.11
C ILE A 96 2.61 5.27 -8.61
N THR A 97 3.67 5.53 -9.36
CA THR A 97 3.81 5.19 -10.78
C THR A 97 5.02 4.30 -10.98
N GLU A 98 5.13 3.63 -12.12
CA GLU A 98 6.30 2.84 -12.47
C GLU A 98 7.05 3.57 -13.59
N ASP A 99 8.38 3.70 -13.47
CA ASP A 99 9.20 4.19 -14.58
C ASP A 99 9.38 3.12 -15.67
N LYS A 100 9.95 3.51 -16.82
CA LYS A 100 10.17 2.59 -17.96
C LYS A 100 11.13 1.43 -17.65
N SER A 101 11.86 1.48 -16.53
CA SER A 101 12.79 0.45 -16.08
C SER A 101 12.17 -0.55 -15.10
N GLY A 102 10.90 -0.34 -14.72
CA GLY A 102 10.19 -1.20 -13.76
C GLY A 102 10.30 -0.74 -12.31
N LYS A 103 10.83 0.45 -12.05
CA LYS A 103 10.99 0.97 -10.69
C LYS A 103 9.80 1.84 -10.30
N SER A 104 9.17 1.53 -9.16
CA SER A 104 8.09 2.32 -8.60
C SER A 104 8.60 3.68 -8.11
N LEU A 105 8.06 4.77 -8.65
CA LEU A 105 8.24 6.15 -8.24
C LEU A 105 7.04 6.58 -7.40
N ALA A 106 7.28 7.07 -6.18
CA ALA A 106 6.27 7.79 -5.42
C ALA A 106 6.52 9.30 -5.56
N GLY A 107 5.55 10.01 -6.12
CA GLY A 107 5.56 11.47 -6.23
C GLY A 107 4.50 12.09 -5.33
N LEU A 108 4.86 13.21 -4.68
CA LEU A 108 3.94 14.18 -4.09
C LEU A 108 3.57 15.18 -5.20
N TRP A 109 2.32 15.65 -5.24
CA TRP A 109 1.93 16.82 -6.06
C TRP A 109 2.36 18.12 -5.39
#